data_AF-A0A3P8VF36-F1
#
_entry.id   AF-A0A3P8VF36-F1
#
_cell.length_a   1.000
_cell.length_b   1.000
_cell.length_c   1.000
_cell.angle_alpha   90.00
_cell.angle_beta   90.00
_cell.angle_gamma   90.00
#
_symmetry.space_group_name_H-M   'P 1'
#
loop_
_entity.id
_entity.type
_entity.pdbx_description
1 polymer ?
#
loop_
_entity_poly.entity_id
_entity_poly.type
_entity_poly.pdbx_seq_one_letter_code
_entity_poly.pdbx_strand_id
1 'polypeptide(L)'
;MNDVQEATSPGTSLSGPATCVSKVELRVSCKALLDRDTLNKSDPCVMLMVQTNGQWTELDRTEVIKSNLHPVFAKVFMVDYYFEEVQKLRFEVYDIHGTHSIGGRDDDFLGGVECTLGQIVAQKKMVKPLLLKYGKYAGKSTITVHAEEISGNNGYVELSFCAKKLDDKDLFSKSDPFLEIYRINDDETEQLVHRTEVIKNNLNPVWEPFKVSLISLCSCDDERKLKCLVWDYDSRGKHDFIGEFYTTFREMQKISSGNKVTWDCVNPKYKQKKRNYKNSGLVILSDLKLHRVYSFLDYIMGGCQIHFTVAIDFTASNGDPRNSCSLHYINPYQPNEYLKALIAVGEICQDYDSDKRFSALGFGARIPPNYEVSHDFAINFNPDDDECEEIQGVVEAYQNCLPKIQLYGPTNVSPIISRIGRLAAGDGIIKDASRYHILLILTDGVVTDMADTREAIVRASYQPLSIIIVGVGNADFTDMQILDGDDGVLRSPKGEPVLRDIVQFVPFRDFKTASPAALAKCVLAEVPKQSMGPIVWSSHSSPPLKQYQGQYLDLTADVAPYSWSCLSPPSLSSSFMDSLQDSMSVLTHR
;
A
#
# COMPACT_ATOMS: atom_id res chain seq x y z
N MET A 1 24.24 -52.50 -29.44
CA MET A 1 23.85 -52.66 -28.02
C MET A 1 24.45 -51.49 -27.27
N ASN A 2 23.61 -50.50 -26.95
CA ASN A 2 23.70 -49.57 -25.83
C ASN A 2 22.75 -48.41 -26.13
N ASP A 3 21.51 -48.58 -25.67
CA ASP A 3 20.56 -47.50 -25.47
C ASP A 3 20.96 -46.73 -24.20
N VAL A 4 21.08 -45.41 -24.31
CA VAL A 4 21.06 -44.49 -23.17
C VAL A 4 19.95 -43.48 -23.46
N GLN A 5 18.80 -43.68 -22.81
CA GLN A 5 17.73 -42.70 -22.70
C GLN A 5 18.13 -41.67 -21.64
N GLU A 6 18.40 -40.43 -22.07
CA GLU A 6 18.46 -39.28 -21.19
C GLU A 6 17.03 -38.90 -20.75
N ALA A 7 16.77 -39.00 -19.46
CA ALA A 7 15.56 -38.54 -18.82
C ALA A 7 15.59 -37.00 -18.72
N THR A 8 14.65 -36.32 -19.36
CA THR A 8 14.43 -34.88 -19.22
C THR A 8 13.66 -34.59 -17.93
N SER A 9 14.31 -33.90 -17.00
CA SER A 9 13.69 -33.29 -15.81
C SER A 9 12.76 -32.14 -16.23
N PRO A 10 11.53 -32.02 -15.70
CA PRO A 10 10.71 -30.83 -15.91
C PRO A 10 11.26 -29.68 -15.05
N GLY A 11 11.76 -28.64 -15.71
CA GLY A 11 12.18 -27.40 -15.06
C GLY A 11 10.96 -26.63 -14.55
N THR A 12 11.00 -26.28 -13.27
CA THR A 12 10.14 -25.29 -12.63
C THR A 12 10.26 -23.96 -13.39
N SER A 13 9.16 -23.48 -13.95
CA SER A 13 9.08 -22.16 -14.56
C SER A 13 9.22 -21.10 -13.48
N LEU A 14 10.39 -20.50 -13.36
CA LEU A 14 10.60 -19.25 -12.62
C LEU A 14 9.62 -18.20 -13.18
N SER A 15 8.69 -17.79 -12.34
CA SER A 15 7.79 -16.65 -12.55
C SER A 15 8.58 -15.45 -13.10
N GLY A 16 7.98 -14.73 -14.06
CA GLY A 16 8.58 -13.56 -14.71
C GLY A 16 9.05 -12.47 -13.73
N PRO A 17 9.75 -11.43 -14.23
CA PRO A 17 10.31 -10.37 -13.39
C PRO A 17 9.22 -9.77 -12.49
N ALA A 18 9.49 -9.72 -11.18
CA ALA A 18 8.59 -9.16 -10.18
C ALA A 18 8.14 -7.76 -10.62
N THR A 19 6.85 -7.61 -10.92
CA THR A 19 6.25 -6.32 -11.24
C THR A 19 6.17 -5.49 -9.96
N CYS A 20 6.79 -4.31 -9.97
CA CYS A 20 6.69 -3.31 -8.90
C CYS A 20 5.26 -3.20 -8.37
N VAL A 21 5.09 -3.29 -7.04
CA VAL A 21 3.78 -3.31 -6.39
C VAL A 21 3.08 -1.96 -6.59
N SER A 22 3.82 -0.88 -6.35
CA SER A 22 3.35 0.51 -6.47
C SER A 22 4.53 1.47 -6.68
N LYS A 23 4.28 2.68 -7.18
CA LYS A 23 5.27 3.77 -7.15
C LYS A 23 4.99 4.70 -5.98
N VAL A 24 6.04 5.20 -5.33
CA VAL A 24 5.96 6.10 -4.18
C VAL A 24 6.63 7.42 -4.49
N GLU A 25 5.93 8.52 -4.20
CA GLU A 25 6.47 9.87 -4.17
C GLU A 25 7.05 10.17 -2.80
N LEU A 26 8.31 10.63 -2.75
CA LEU A 26 8.92 11.13 -1.52
C LEU A 26 9.15 12.64 -1.63
N ARG A 27 8.60 13.38 -0.69
CA ARG A 27 8.75 14.83 -0.54
C ARG A 27 9.59 15.12 0.70
N VAL A 28 10.58 15.99 0.58
CA VAL A 28 11.56 16.24 1.66
C VAL A 28 11.56 17.69 2.12
N SER A 29 11.82 17.89 3.40
CA SER A 29 12.10 19.20 3.99
C SER A 29 13.08 19.06 5.16
N CYS A 30 13.84 20.10 5.47
CA CYS A 30 14.73 20.12 6.62
C CYS A 30 14.38 21.25 7.59
N LYS A 31 14.84 21.13 8.83
CA LYS A 31 14.73 22.18 9.84
C LYS A 31 16.02 22.29 10.65
N ALA A 32 16.36 23.52 11.01
CA ALA A 32 17.48 23.86 11.90
C ALA A 32 18.81 23.27 11.42
N LEU A 33 19.04 23.33 10.09
CA LEU A 33 20.31 22.95 9.49
C LEU A 33 21.47 23.72 10.13
N LEU A 34 22.63 23.07 10.18
CA LEU A 34 23.85 23.73 10.66
C LEU A 34 24.20 24.90 9.76
N ASP A 35 24.46 26.05 10.40
CA ASP A 35 25.00 27.22 9.74
C ASP A 35 26.53 27.12 9.80
N ARG A 36 27.17 26.79 8.68
CA ARG A 36 28.63 26.64 8.61
C ARG A 36 29.35 27.92 8.22
N ASP A 37 28.62 28.88 7.68
CA ASP A 37 29.15 30.13 7.19
C ASP A 37 28.97 31.25 8.21
N THR A 38 30.02 32.05 8.42
CA THR A 38 30.00 33.17 9.38
C THR A 38 29.33 34.43 8.83
N LEU A 39 29.00 34.44 7.53
CA LEU A 39 28.55 35.63 6.79
C LEU A 39 27.22 35.44 6.06
N ASN A 40 26.91 34.22 5.59
CA ASN A 40 25.65 33.87 4.91
C ASN A 40 25.10 32.57 5.50
N LYS A 41 23.80 32.33 5.37
CA LYS A 41 23.22 31.03 5.74
C LYS A 41 23.51 30.01 4.65
N SER A 42 23.54 28.72 5.02
CA SER A 42 23.69 27.61 4.07
C SER A 42 22.67 27.61 2.92
N ASP A 43 23.12 27.12 1.77
CA ASP A 43 22.42 26.88 0.52
C ASP A 43 22.14 25.37 0.35
N PRO A 44 21.18 24.79 1.10
CA PRO A 44 21.00 23.34 1.16
C PRO A 44 20.49 22.68 -0.13
N CYS A 45 20.98 21.46 -0.34
CA CYS A 45 20.53 20.48 -1.33
C CYS A 45 20.44 19.08 -0.68
N VAL A 46 19.41 18.30 -0.99
CA VAL A 46 19.28 16.91 -0.54
C VAL A 46 19.55 15.96 -1.69
N MET A 47 20.49 15.05 -1.48
CA MET A 47 20.81 13.95 -2.38
C MET A 47 20.21 12.65 -1.83
N LEU A 48 19.46 11.93 -2.66
CA LEU A 48 18.90 10.63 -2.33
C LEU A 48 19.75 9.53 -2.94
N MET A 49 20.30 8.68 -2.08
CA MET A 49 21.05 7.49 -2.45
C MET A 49 20.20 6.24 -2.20
N VAL A 50 20.33 5.26 -3.08
CA VAL A 50 19.74 3.92 -2.95
C VAL A 50 20.85 2.89 -2.84
N GLN A 51 20.66 1.83 -2.05
CA GLN A 51 21.63 0.74 -1.97
C GLN A 51 21.22 -0.44 -2.85
N THR A 52 22.05 -0.77 -3.83
CA THR A 52 21.88 -1.94 -4.71
C THR A 52 23.11 -2.83 -4.61
N ASN A 53 22.93 -4.11 -4.29
CA ASN A 53 24.03 -5.08 -4.11
C ASN A 53 25.14 -4.58 -3.16
N GLY A 54 24.74 -3.92 -2.07
CA GLY A 54 25.65 -3.37 -1.07
C GLY A 54 26.35 -2.06 -1.47
N GLN A 55 26.17 -1.58 -2.69
CA GLN A 55 26.76 -0.32 -3.17
C GLN A 55 25.73 0.81 -3.15
N TRP A 56 26.13 1.99 -2.67
CA TRP A 56 25.30 3.19 -2.69
C TRP A 56 25.44 3.90 -4.02
N THR A 57 24.30 4.19 -4.65
CA THR A 57 24.24 4.94 -5.90
C THR A 57 23.28 6.11 -5.74
N GLU A 58 23.62 7.26 -6.31
CA GLU A 58 22.72 8.40 -6.37
C GLU A 58 21.53 8.07 -7.25
N LEU A 59 20.32 8.25 -6.70
CA LEU A 59 19.08 8.16 -7.45
C LEU A 59 18.76 9.51 -8.10
N ASP A 60 18.77 10.58 -7.29
CA ASP A 60 18.45 11.95 -7.72
C ASP A 60 18.82 12.95 -6.61
N ARG A 61 18.64 14.25 -6.90
CA ARG A 61 18.84 15.35 -5.93
C ARG A 61 17.79 16.46 -6.08
N THR A 62 17.61 17.23 -5.01
CA THR A 62 16.73 18.41 -5.02
C THR A 62 17.35 19.59 -5.74
N GLU A 63 16.55 20.64 -5.95
CA GLU A 63 17.07 21.97 -6.19
C GLU A 63 17.84 22.51 -4.96
N VAL A 64 18.68 23.52 -5.19
CA VAL A 64 19.40 24.26 -4.14
C VAL A 64 18.54 25.42 -3.66
N ILE A 65 18.29 25.52 -2.36
CA ILE A 65 17.54 26.64 -1.76
C ILE A 65 18.52 27.60 -1.11
N LYS A 66 18.59 28.84 -1.59
CA LYS A 66 19.58 29.80 -1.08
C LYS A 66 19.25 30.30 0.33
N SER A 67 20.28 30.39 1.17
CA SER A 67 20.32 31.03 2.48
C SER A 67 19.17 30.64 3.40
N ASN A 68 18.92 29.33 3.53
CA ASN A 68 17.76 28.80 4.25
C ASN A 68 18.11 27.58 5.12
N LEU A 69 17.95 27.70 6.44
CA LEU A 69 18.19 26.61 7.40
C LEU A 69 16.94 25.72 7.64
N HIS A 70 15.81 26.06 7.00
CA HIS A 70 14.53 25.36 7.06
C HIS A 70 13.94 25.11 5.65
N PRO A 71 14.71 24.50 4.73
CA PRO A 71 14.28 24.33 3.35
C PRO A 71 13.09 23.38 3.23
N VAL A 72 12.15 23.72 2.35
CA VAL A 72 11.09 22.85 1.85
C VAL A 72 11.29 22.73 0.35
N PHE A 73 11.54 21.53 -0.14
CA PHE A 73 11.93 21.31 -1.53
C PHE A 73 10.73 20.99 -2.42
N ALA A 74 10.73 21.51 -3.64
CA ALA A 74 9.75 21.26 -4.67
C ALA A 74 10.00 19.92 -5.39
N LYS A 75 11.25 19.47 -5.47
CA LYS A 75 11.60 18.15 -6.03
C LYS A 75 10.85 17.03 -5.31
N VAL A 76 10.25 16.15 -6.11
CA VAL A 76 9.66 14.90 -5.68
C VAL A 76 10.55 13.76 -6.16
N PHE A 77 10.94 12.87 -5.25
CA PHE A 77 11.66 11.65 -5.61
C PHE A 77 10.67 10.54 -5.92
N MET A 78 10.93 9.79 -6.98
CA MET A 78 10.08 8.70 -7.45
C MET A 78 10.79 7.38 -7.18
N VAL A 79 10.19 6.52 -6.37
CA VAL A 79 10.81 5.23 -6.00
C VAL A 79 9.82 4.11 -6.27
N ASP A 80 10.26 3.07 -6.97
CA ASP A 80 9.51 1.83 -7.13
C ASP A 80 9.48 1.08 -5.80
N TYR A 81 8.31 0.62 -5.36
CA TYR A 81 8.12 -0.07 -4.09
C TYR A 81 7.94 -1.58 -4.29
N TYR A 82 8.73 -2.35 -3.54
CA TYR A 82 8.72 -3.81 -3.48
C TYR A 82 8.55 -4.19 -2.01
N PHE A 83 7.39 -4.75 -1.65
CA PHE A 83 7.09 -5.14 -0.27
C PHE A 83 8.11 -6.16 0.24
N GLU A 84 8.51 -7.06 -0.65
CA GLU A 84 9.37 -8.21 -0.41
C GLU A 84 10.88 -7.88 -0.40
N GLU A 85 11.26 -6.60 -0.41
CA GLU A 85 12.67 -6.17 -0.40
C GLU A 85 12.96 -5.13 0.71
N VAL A 86 14.11 -5.27 1.38
CA VAL A 86 14.65 -4.21 2.26
C VAL A 86 15.29 -3.13 1.38
N GLN A 87 14.49 -2.16 0.94
CA GLN A 87 14.95 -1.06 0.10
C GLN A 87 15.60 0.05 0.94
N LYS A 88 16.93 0.00 1.08
CA LYS A 88 17.69 0.97 1.88
C LYS A 88 17.90 2.29 1.13
N LEU A 89 17.58 3.38 1.81
CA LEU A 89 17.69 4.76 1.35
C LEU A 89 18.64 5.54 2.27
N ARG A 90 19.44 6.42 1.69
CA ARG A 90 20.23 7.40 2.43
C ARG A 90 19.97 8.79 1.89
N PHE A 91 19.56 9.69 2.77
CA PHE A 91 19.39 11.11 2.47
C PHE A 91 20.61 11.84 2.97
N GLU A 92 21.32 12.52 2.08
CA GLU A 92 22.50 13.32 2.41
C GLU A 92 22.22 14.80 2.11
N VAL A 93 22.48 15.68 3.07
CA VAL A 93 22.27 17.12 2.95
C VAL A 93 23.61 17.82 2.81
N TYR A 94 23.73 18.62 1.77
CA TYR A 94 24.92 19.38 1.43
C TYR A 94 24.62 20.87 1.36
N ASP A 95 25.57 21.69 1.77
CA ASP A 95 25.64 23.12 1.53
C ASP A 95 26.42 23.35 0.23
N ILE A 96 25.78 23.96 -0.77
CA ILE A 96 26.33 24.07 -2.13
C ILE A 96 26.96 25.45 -2.34
N HIS A 97 28.26 25.48 -2.58
CA HIS A 97 29.02 26.72 -2.78
C HIS A 97 29.19 27.06 -4.26
N GLY A 98 28.48 28.09 -4.76
CA GLY A 98 28.76 28.73 -6.06
C GLY A 98 28.20 28.05 -7.33
N THR A 99 28.53 28.61 -8.50
CA THR A 99 27.88 28.32 -9.81
C THR A 99 28.53 27.21 -10.65
N HIS A 100 29.53 26.50 -10.12
CA HIS A 100 30.27 25.50 -10.89
C HIS A 100 30.00 24.09 -10.36
N SER A 101 29.09 23.39 -11.03
CA SER A 101 28.83 21.94 -10.92
C SER A 101 28.57 21.41 -9.49
N ILE A 102 27.29 21.16 -9.20
CA ILE A 102 26.81 20.48 -7.99
C ILE A 102 27.51 19.12 -7.86
N GLY A 103 28.19 18.85 -6.74
CA GLY A 103 28.97 17.62 -6.51
C GLY A 103 30.50 17.79 -6.65
N GLY A 104 31.00 19.03 -6.64
CA GLY A 104 32.43 19.33 -6.55
C GLY A 104 33.00 18.96 -5.17
N ARG A 105 34.33 18.84 -5.07
CA ARG A 105 35.06 18.55 -3.81
C ARG A 105 34.87 19.59 -2.70
N ASP A 106 34.13 20.67 -2.97
CA ASP A 106 33.98 21.84 -2.12
C ASP A 106 32.60 21.94 -1.44
N ASP A 107 31.67 20.99 -1.68
CA ASP A 107 30.34 21.00 -1.04
C ASP A 107 30.39 20.54 0.43
N ASP A 108 29.74 21.29 1.30
CA ASP A 108 29.84 21.12 2.75
C ASP A 108 28.79 20.13 3.29
N PHE A 109 29.21 18.97 3.79
CA PHE A 109 28.26 17.97 4.31
C PHE A 109 27.59 18.43 5.62
N LEU A 110 26.30 18.77 5.56
CA LEU A 110 25.50 19.24 6.69
C LEU A 110 24.97 18.09 7.56
N GLY A 111 24.78 16.91 6.97
CA GLY A 111 24.41 15.69 7.67
C GLY A 111 23.62 14.73 6.80
N GLY A 112 23.42 13.50 7.25
CA GLY A 112 22.64 12.50 6.53
C GLY A 112 21.94 11.52 7.46
N VAL A 113 21.01 10.75 6.89
CA VAL A 113 20.29 9.69 7.59
C VAL A 113 20.09 8.49 6.67
N GLU A 114 20.19 7.29 7.24
CA GLU A 114 19.81 6.04 6.60
C GLU A 114 18.47 5.54 7.14
N CYS A 115 17.66 4.97 6.26
CA CYS A 115 16.37 4.35 6.59
C CYS A 115 15.98 3.37 5.47
N THR A 116 14.86 2.68 5.62
CA THR A 116 14.27 1.87 4.55
C THR A 116 13.04 2.55 3.98
N LEU A 117 12.71 2.27 2.71
CA LEU A 117 11.45 2.74 2.13
C LEU A 117 10.24 2.23 2.93
N GLY A 118 10.30 0.97 3.42
CA GLY A 118 9.31 0.36 4.31
C GLY A 118 8.97 1.23 5.52
N GLN A 119 10.00 1.73 6.23
CA GLN A 119 9.81 2.63 7.39
C GLN A 119 9.10 3.94 7.03
N ILE A 120 9.40 4.49 5.85
CA ILE A 120 8.78 5.75 5.41
C ILE A 120 7.31 5.53 5.06
N VAL A 121 6.99 4.47 4.31
CA VAL A 121 5.60 4.20 3.89
C VAL A 121 4.71 3.78 5.07
N ALA A 122 5.24 3.02 6.03
CA ALA A 122 4.51 2.62 7.24
C ALA A 122 4.19 3.83 8.15
N GLN A 123 5.06 4.83 8.19
CA GLN A 123 4.84 6.05 8.99
C GLN A 123 4.08 7.14 8.22
N LYS A 124 4.07 7.08 6.88
CA LYS A 124 3.66 8.13 5.91
C LYS A 124 4.46 9.43 6.01
N LYS A 125 4.82 9.85 7.21
CA LYS A 125 5.66 11.01 7.52
C LYS A 125 6.69 10.61 8.56
N MET A 126 7.95 10.54 8.15
CA MET A 126 9.07 10.24 9.01
C MET A 126 9.86 11.52 9.31
N VAL A 127 10.23 11.74 10.58
CA VAL A 127 11.13 12.81 11.00
C VAL A 127 12.36 12.19 11.66
N LYS A 128 13.56 12.51 11.17
CA LYS A 128 14.80 11.97 11.72
C LYS A 128 15.83 13.08 11.96
N PRO A 129 16.65 12.97 13.02
CA PRO A 129 17.80 13.83 13.20
C PRO A 129 18.88 13.52 12.13
N LEU A 130 19.57 14.54 11.66
CA LEU A 130 20.69 14.37 10.74
C LEU A 130 21.99 14.05 11.50
N LEU A 131 22.80 13.16 10.92
CA LEU A 131 24.07 12.70 11.47
C LEU A 131 25.25 13.13 10.61
N LEU A 132 26.36 13.53 11.23
CA LEU A 132 27.63 13.81 10.57
C LEU A 132 28.39 12.51 10.26
N LYS A 133 29.49 12.57 9.48
CA LYS A 133 30.31 11.43 8.99
C LYS A 133 30.89 10.47 10.07
N TYR A 134 30.61 10.71 11.35
CA TYR A 134 31.01 9.89 12.50
C TYR A 134 29.85 9.59 13.47
N GLY A 135 28.60 9.67 13.00
CA GLY A 135 27.40 9.37 13.80
C GLY A 135 27.04 10.45 14.85
N LYS A 136 27.76 11.57 14.90
CA LYS A 136 27.41 12.70 15.77
C LYS A 136 26.19 13.43 15.22
N TYR A 137 25.26 13.81 16.09
CA TYR A 137 24.14 14.68 15.72
C TYR A 137 24.63 15.99 15.11
N ALA A 138 24.04 16.37 13.98
CA ALA A 138 24.27 17.64 13.32
C ALA A 138 23.51 18.77 14.03
N GLY A 139 23.84 19.05 15.30
CA GLY A 139 23.12 20.01 16.13
C GLY A 139 21.65 19.62 16.31
N LYS A 140 20.73 20.54 16.02
CA LYS A 140 19.28 20.31 16.04
C LYS A 140 18.70 19.98 14.65
N SER A 141 19.57 19.72 13.68
CA SER A 141 19.16 19.51 12.29
C SER A 141 18.30 18.26 12.16
N THR A 142 17.15 18.41 11.51
CA THR A 142 16.25 17.30 11.20
C THR A 142 15.85 17.32 9.74
N ILE A 143 15.62 16.14 9.17
CA ILE A 143 14.96 15.94 7.89
C ILE A 143 13.58 15.32 8.12
N THR A 144 12.60 15.80 7.37
CA THR A 144 11.25 15.24 7.29
C THR A 144 11.04 14.69 5.89
N VAL A 145 10.60 13.44 5.80
CA VAL A 145 10.25 12.77 4.55
C VAL A 145 8.77 12.40 4.61
N HIS A 146 8.00 12.84 3.61
CA HIS A 146 6.59 12.48 3.42
C HIS A 146 6.46 11.57 2.21
N ALA A 147 5.76 10.46 2.38
CA ALA A 147 5.48 9.49 1.32
C ALA A 147 4.01 9.54 0.90
N GLU A 148 3.79 9.43 -0.41
CA GLU A 148 2.47 9.26 -1.03
C GLU A 148 2.56 8.15 -2.08
N GLU A 149 1.55 7.28 -2.12
CA GLU A 149 1.44 6.31 -3.21
C GLU A 149 0.95 6.99 -4.47
N ILE A 150 1.57 6.64 -5.59
CA ILE A 150 1.03 6.93 -6.92
C ILE A 150 0.07 5.79 -7.25
N SER A 151 -1.09 5.82 -6.60
CA SER A 151 -2.18 4.94 -6.98
C SER A 151 -2.68 5.40 -8.35
N GLY A 152 -2.54 4.56 -9.39
CA GLY A 152 -3.50 4.60 -10.47
C GLY A 152 -4.86 4.36 -9.81
N ASN A 153 -5.78 5.32 -9.88
CA ASN A 153 -7.08 5.22 -9.21
C ASN A 153 -7.88 4.05 -9.82
N ASN A 154 -7.59 2.82 -9.36
CA ASN A 154 -8.12 1.56 -9.87
C ASN A 154 -9.57 1.32 -9.42
N GLY A 155 -10.19 2.32 -8.81
CA GLY A 155 -11.59 2.33 -8.51
C GLY A 155 -12.46 2.15 -9.75
N TYR A 156 -13.69 1.73 -9.53
CA TYR A 156 -14.72 1.72 -10.53
C TYR A 156 -15.90 2.55 -10.07
N VAL A 157 -16.68 3.02 -11.03
CA VAL A 157 -17.92 3.72 -10.77
C VAL A 157 -19.09 2.89 -11.25
N GLU A 158 -20.12 2.78 -10.41
CA GLU A 158 -21.44 2.28 -10.80
C GLU A 158 -22.32 3.49 -11.19
N LEU A 159 -22.80 3.52 -12.43
CA LEU A 159 -23.57 4.63 -12.99
C LEU A 159 -24.98 4.17 -13.33
N SER A 160 -25.98 4.98 -12.97
CA SER A 160 -27.39 4.73 -13.32
C SER A 160 -27.94 5.89 -14.16
N PHE A 161 -28.20 5.64 -15.44
CA PHE A 161 -28.74 6.65 -16.36
C PHE A 161 -30.23 6.41 -16.68
N CYS A 162 -30.96 7.51 -16.88
CA CYS A 162 -32.26 7.47 -17.55
C CYS A 162 -32.38 8.64 -18.53
N ALA A 163 -33.35 8.58 -19.43
CA ALA A 163 -33.69 9.69 -20.30
C ALA A 163 -35.19 10.03 -20.23
N LYS A 164 -35.54 11.23 -20.69
CA LYS A 164 -36.92 11.72 -20.73
C LYS A 164 -37.20 12.45 -22.02
N LYS A 165 -38.39 12.22 -22.57
CA LYS A 165 -38.93 12.90 -23.77
C LYS A 165 -37.94 12.85 -24.95
N LEU A 166 -37.35 11.68 -25.19
CA LEU A 166 -36.50 11.48 -26.36
C LEU A 166 -37.31 11.72 -27.65
N ASP A 167 -36.64 12.24 -28.68
CA ASP A 167 -37.23 12.37 -30.01
C ASP A 167 -37.55 10.99 -30.58
N ASP A 168 -38.79 10.81 -31.03
CA ASP A 168 -39.22 9.60 -31.71
C ASP A 168 -38.70 9.58 -33.16
N LYS A 169 -38.11 8.46 -33.59
CA LYS A 169 -37.63 8.25 -34.97
C LYS A 169 -38.49 7.28 -35.76
N ASP A 170 -39.37 6.55 -35.09
CA ASP A 170 -40.21 5.54 -35.73
C ASP A 170 -41.55 6.10 -36.21
N LEU A 171 -42.10 5.50 -37.27
CA LEU A 171 -43.37 5.91 -37.88
C LEU A 171 -44.60 5.19 -37.30
N PHE A 172 -44.43 4.00 -36.72
CA PHE A 172 -45.51 3.14 -36.22
C PHE A 172 -45.25 2.54 -34.83
N SER A 173 -44.09 2.84 -34.24
CA SER A 173 -43.68 2.55 -32.88
C SER A 173 -43.07 3.82 -32.27
N LYS A 174 -42.70 3.76 -31.00
CA LYS A 174 -41.73 4.72 -30.46
C LYS A 174 -40.33 4.15 -30.63
N SER A 175 -39.34 5.04 -30.64
CA SER A 175 -37.93 4.65 -30.57
C SER A 175 -37.60 3.62 -29.49
N ASP A 176 -36.60 2.82 -29.81
CA ASP A 176 -35.92 1.79 -29.04
C ASP A 176 -34.53 2.29 -28.58
N PRO A 177 -34.44 3.23 -27.61
CA PRO A 177 -33.19 3.93 -27.32
C PRO A 177 -32.12 3.11 -26.58
N PHE A 178 -30.87 3.38 -26.91
CA PHE A 178 -29.67 3.00 -26.14
C PHE A 178 -28.64 4.14 -26.07
N LEU A 179 -27.77 4.10 -25.06
CA LEU A 179 -26.73 5.08 -24.79
C LEU A 179 -25.34 4.49 -25.01
N GLU A 180 -24.46 5.25 -25.65
CA GLU A 180 -23.03 4.96 -25.76
C GLU A 180 -22.20 6.07 -25.11
N ILE A 181 -21.17 5.69 -24.37
CA ILE A 181 -20.22 6.60 -23.72
C ILE A 181 -18.84 6.39 -24.34
N TYR A 182 -18.26 7.46 -24.85
CA TYR A 182 -16.92 7.49 -25.42
C TYR A 182 -16.00 8.38 -24.58
N ARG A 183 -14.77 7.91 -24.33
CA ARG A 183 -13.67 8.72 -23.83
C ARG A 183 -12.97 9.39 -24.99
N ILE A 184 -12.69 10.68 -24.87
CA ILE A 184 -11.83 11.41 -25.82
C ILE A 184 -10.40 11.37 -25.29
N ASN A 185 -9.49 10.79 -26.07
CA ASN A 185 -8.08 10.65 -25.73
C ASN A 185 -7.29 11.94 -26.02
N ASP A 186 -6.04 12.01 -25.55
CA ASP A 186 -5.18 13.19 -25.73
C ASP A 186 -4.81 13.42 -27.21
N ASP A 187 -4.86 12.36 -28.03
CA ASP A 187 -4.70 12.41 -29.49
C ASP A 187 -6.02 12.65 -30.26
N GLU A 188 -7.07 13.06 -29.55
CA GLU A 188 -8.44 13.31 -30.03
C GLU A 188 -9.18 12.05 -30.53
N THR A 189 -8.62 10.86 -30.39
CA THR A 189 -9.32 9.62 -30.76
C THR A 189 -10.46 9.31 -29.78
N GLU A 190 -11.55 8.76 -30.29
CA GLU A 190 -12.72 8.34 -29.50
C GLU A 190 -12.62 6.85 -29.16
N GLN A 191 -12.65 6.51 -27.87
CA GLN A 191 -12.68 5.13 -27.39
C GLN A 191 -14.03 4.82 -26.74
N LEU A 192 -14.74 3.81 -27.24
CA LEU A 192 -15.98 3.35 -26.60
C LEU A 192 -15.67 2.77 -25.23
N VAL A 193 -16.32 3.32 -24.21
CA VAL A 193 -16.19 2.91 -22.80
C VAL A 193 -17.31 1.96 -22.42
N HIS A 194 -18.55 2.31 -22.77
CA HIS A 194 -19.73 1.52 -22.41
C HIS A 194 -20.88 1.75 -23.38
N ARG A 195 -21.72 0.72 -23.55
CA ARG A 195 -23.00 0.77 -24.28
C ARG A 195 -24.06 0.09 -23.43
N THR A 196 -25.19 0.77 -23.21
CA THR A 196 -26.34 0.22 -22.46
C THR A 196 -27.12 -0.79 -23.29
N GLU A 197 -28.05 -1.49 -22.65
CA GLU A 197 -29.09 -2.24 -23.33
C GLU A 197 -30.05 -1.34 -24.12
N VAL A 198 -30.76 -1.96 -25.07
CA VAL A 198 -31.82 -1.33 -25.88
C VAL A 198 -33.15 -1.48 -25.15
N ILE A 199 -33.84 -0.36 -24.91
CA ILE A 199 -35.18 -0.38 -24.29
C ILE A 199 -36.22 -0.11 -25.36
N LYS A 200 -37.06 -1.12 -25.65
CA LYS A 200 -38.01 -1.04 -26.77
C LYS A 200 -39.20 -0.10 -26.49
N ASN A 201 -39.63 0.64 -27.52
CA ASN A 201 -40.84 1.43 -27.58
C ASN A 201 -40.99 2.42 -26.40
N ASN A 202 -39.92 3.15 -26.09
CA ASN A 202 -39.86 3.97 -24.88
C ASN A 202 -39.05 5.26 -25.05
N LEU A 203 -39.73 6.41 -25.00
CA LEU A 203 -39.08 7.74 -25.04
C LEU A 203 -38.60 8.24 -23.67
N ASN A 204 -38.77 7.44 -22.61
CA ASN A 204 -38.31 7.72 -21.25
C ASN A 204 -37.60 6.49 -20.66
N PRO A 205 -36.53 5.99 -21.31
CA PRO A 205 -35.83 4.79 -20.86
C PRO A 205 -35.18 5.00 -19.48
N VAL A 206 -35.18 3.95 -18.67
CA VAL A 206 -34.35 3.82 -17.47
C VAL A 206 -33.47 2.62 -17.72
N TRP A 207 -32.18 2.83 -17.95
CA TRP A 207 -31.24 1.75 -18.26
C TRP A 207 -30.74 1.07 -16.99
N GLU A 208 -30.33 -0.19 -17.10
CA GLU A 208 -29.75 -0.94 -16.00
C GLU A 208 -28.44 -0.28 -15.50
N PRO A 209 -28.18 -0.29 -14.18
CA PRO A 209 -26.91 0.20 -13.64
C PRO A 209 -25.72 -0.59 -14.19
N PHE A 210 -24.63 0.11 -14.50
CA PHE A 210 -23.43 -0.52 -15.03
C PHE A 210 -22.16 -0.03 -14.34
N LYS A 211 -21.12 -0.88 -14.32
CA LYS A 211 -19.82 -0.62 -13.68
C LYS A 211 -18.74 -0.36 -14.72
N VAL A 212 -17.92 0.67 -14.52
CA VAL A 212 -16.76 1.01 -15.36
C VAL A 212 -15.59 1.43 -14.50
N SER A 213 -14.38 0.93 -14.76
CA SER A 213 -13.15 1.42 -14.10
C SER A 213 -12.88 2.90 -14.42
N LEU A 214 -12.35 3.67 -13.48
CA LEU A 214 -11.99 5.08 -13.73
C LEU A 214 -10.89 5.24 -14.79
N ILE A 215 -9.98 4.25 -14.90
CA ILE A 215 -8.98 4.21 -15.97
C ILE A 215 -9.66 4.14 -17.35
N SER A 216 -10.60 3.21 -17.54
CA SER A 216 -11.34 3.10 -18.80
C SER A 216 -12.22 4.31 -19.07
N LEU A 217 -12.89 4.83 -18.04
CA LEU A 217 -13.82 5.95 -18.18
C LEU A 217 -13.08 7.25 -18.54
N CYS A 218 -12.10 7.66 -17.74
CA CYS A 218 -11.50 8.98 -17.83
C CYS A 218 -9.96 8.98 -17.69
N SER A 219 -9.30 7.83 -17.75
CA SER A 219 -7.86 7.70 -17.48
C SER A 219 -7.45 8.26 -16.12
N CYS A 220 -8.35 8.18 -15.13
CA CYS A 220 -8.19 8.80 -13.81
C CYS A 220 -8.04 10.33 -13.82
N ASP A 221 -8.38 10.99 -14.92
CA ASP A 221 -8.45 12.43 -15.07
C ASP A 221 -9.92 12.87 -15.07
N ASP A 222 -10.37 13.41 -13.94
CA ASP A 222 -11.78 13.77 -13.75
C ASP A 222 -12.27 14.86 -14.70
N GLU A 223 -11.35 15.61 -15.35
CA GLU A 223 -11.67 16.65 -16.34
C GLU A 223 -11.65 16.13 -17.78
N ARG A 224 -11.30 14.86 -17.99
CA ARG A 224 -11.27 14.27 -19.32
C ARG A 224 -12.67 14.27 -19.94
N LYS A 225 -12.74 14.74 -21.19
CA LYS A 225 -14.01 14.86 -21.92
C LYS A 225 -14.58 13.50 -22.26
N LEU A 226 -15.87 13.36 -21.99
CA LEU A 226 -16.69 12.22 -22.37
C LEU A 226 -17.73 12.67 -23.38
N LYS A 227 -17.88 11.89 -24.46
CA LYS A 227 -18.90 12.08 -25.48
C LYS A 227 -19.96 11.00 -25.32
N CYS A 228 -21.21 11.41 -25.15
CA CYS A 228 -22.32 10.51 -24.92
C CYS A 228 -23.30 10.60 -26.09
N LEU A 229 -23.65 9.45 -26.68
CA LEU A 229 -24.50 9.34 -27.86
C LEU A 229 -25.76 8.55 -27.54
N VAL A 230 -26.91 9.08 -27.91
CA VAL A 230 -28.20 8.37 -27.81
C VAL A 230 -28.67 8.01 -29.21
N TRP A 231 -28.98 6.73 -29.38
CA TRP A 231 -29.37 6.12 -30.64
C TRP A 231 -30.69 5.40 -30.51
N ASP A 232 -31.40 5.29 -31.63
CA ASP A 232 -32.56 4.44 -31.81
C ASP A 232 -32.16 3.14 -32.54
N TYR A 233 -32.46 2.00 -31.94
CA TYR A 233 -32.09 0.70 -32.49
C TYR A 233 -33.02 0.28 -33.63
N ASP A 234 -32.50 0.27 -34.86
CA ASP A 234 -33.13 -0.42 -36.00
C ASP A 234 -32.53 -1.82 -36.23
N SER A 235 -33.38 -2.84 -36.28
CA SER A 235 -33.03 -4.23 -36.60
C SER A 235 -32.73 -4.50 -38.08
N ARG A 236 -33.16 -3.61 -38.98
CA ARG A 236 -33.10 -3.79 -40.45
C ARG A 236 -32.13 -2.84 -41.14
N GLY A 237 -31.39 -2.02 -40.39
CA GLY A 237 -30.59 -0.94 -40.95
C GLY A 237 -29.57 -0.35 -39.98
N LYS A 238 -29.11 0.87 -40.29
CA LYS A 238 -28.23 1.65 -39.41
C LYS A 238 -29.08 2.31 -38.33
N HIS A 239 -28.64 2.23 -37.08
CA HIS A 239 -29.30 2.89 -35.95
C HIS A 239 -29.48 4.40 -36.20
N ASP A 240 -30.65 4.92 -35.83
CA ASP A 240 -31.01 6.30 -36.06
C ASP A 240 -30.51 7.20 -34.93
N PHE A 241 -29.85 8.29 -35.30
CA PHE A 241 -29.24 9.19 -34.32
C PHE A 241 -30.28 10.07 -33.64
N ILE A 242 -30.43 9.94 -32.32
CA ILE A 242 -31.34 10.79 -31.54
C ILE A 242 -30.64 12.10 -31.17
N GLY A 243 -29.49 12.04 -30.50
CA GLY A 243 -28.70 13.21 -30.12
C GLY A 243 -27.45 12.86 -29.32
N GLU A 244 -26.66 13.88 -28.99
CA GLU A 244 -25.42 13.78 -28.23
C GLU A 244 -25.34 14.82 -27.12
N PHE A 245 -24.49 14.55 -26.13
CA PHE A 245 -24.04 15.53 -25.15
C PHE A 245 -22.60 15.24 -24.74
N TYR A 246 -21.95 16.24 -24.13
CA TYR A 246 -20.60 16.13 -23.61
C TYR A 246 -20.61 16.38 -22.11
N THR A 247 -19.73 15.70 -21.39
CA THR A 247 -19.58 15.84 -19.94
C THR A 247 -18.17 15.47 -19.50
N THR A 248 -17.89 15.54 -18.21
CA THR A 248 -16.67 15.05 -17.56
C THR A 248 -17.04 14.27 -16.30
N PHE A 249 -16.14 13.44 -15.80
CA PHE A 249 -16.41 12.71 -14.55
C PHE A 249 -16.59 13.68 -13.36
N ARG A 250 -15.86 14.81 -13.34
CA ARG A 250 -16.06 15.90 -12.37
C ARG A 250 -17.47 16.47 -12.41
N GLU A 251 -18.06 16.61 -13.59
CA GLU A 251 -19.44 17.05 -13.72
C GLU A 251 -20.42 15.98 -13.20
N MET A 252 -20.20 14.71 -13.54
CA MET A 252 -21.02 13.59 -13.03
C MET A 252 -21.01 13.52 -11.50
N GLN A 253 -19.85 13.75 -10.85
CA GLN A 253 -19.69 13.74 -9.40
C GLN A 253 -20.53 14.81 -8.67
N LYS A 254 -21.03 15.84 -9.36
CA LYS A 254 -21.93 16.85 -8.78
C LYS A 254 -23.22 16.24 -8.25
N ILE A 255 -23.58 15.02 -8.66
CA ILE A 255 -24.73 14.29 -8.12
C ILE A 255 -24.69 14.11 -6.60
N SER A 256 -23.49 14.08 -6.01
CA SER A 256 -23.25 13.98 -4.56
C SER A 256 -23.84 15.16 -3.76
N SER A 257 -24.19 16.27 -4.42
CA SER A 257 -24.87 17.42 -3.82
C SER A 257 -26.39 17.22 -3.63
N GLY A 258 -26.91 16.01 -3.89
CA GLY A 258 -28.32 15.67 -3.76
C GLY A 258 -29.18 16.01 -4.99
N ASN A 259 -28.58 16.60 -6.03
CA ASN A 259 -29.24 16.97 -7.28
C ASN A 259 -28.88 15.99 -8.39
N LYS A 260 -29.88 15.54 -9.17
CA LYS A 260 -29.61 14.75 -10.40
C LYS A 260 -28.81 15.59 -11.40
N VAL A 261 -27.83 15.00 -12.06
CA VAL A 261 -27.12 15.67 -13.15
C VAL A 261 -27.88 15.42 -14.45
N THR A 262 -28.19 16.48 -15.19
CA THR A 262 -29.05 16.42 -16.37
C THR A 262 -28.39 17.15 -17.52
N TRP A 263 -28.39 16.53 -18.70
CA TRP A 263 -27.89 17.10 -19.94
C TRP A 263 -28.99 17.15 -21.00
N ASP A 264 -29.01 18.25 -21.77
CA ASP A 264 -29.79 18.33 -22.99
C ASP A 264 -29.19 17.38 -24.04
N CYS A 265 -29.98 16.43 -24.53
CA CYS A 265 -29.59 15.59 -25.66
C CYS A 265 -29.76 16.40 -26.94
N VAL A 266 -28.68 16.67 -27.67
CA VAL A 266 -28.71 17.60 -28.82
C VAL A 266 -28.45 16.86 -30.12
N ASN A 267 -29.36 16.97 -31.08
CA ASN A 267 -29.09 16.60 -32.47
C ASN A 267 -28.52 17.79 -33.25
N PRO A 268 -27.24 17.77 -33.67
CA PRO A 268 -26.63 18.92 -34.37
C PRO A 268 -27.35 19.27 -35.67
N LYS A 269 -27.87 18.27 -36.40
CA LYS A 269 -28.60 18.49 -37.65
C LYS A 269 -29.93 19.22 -37.39
N TYR A 270 -30.63 18.89 -36.30
CA TYR A 270 -31.88 19.56 -35.95
C TYR A 270 -31.62 20.96 -35.42
N LYS A 271 -30.58 21.15 -34.59
CA LYS A 271 -30.17 22.47 -34.11
C LYS A 271 -29.89 23.46 -35.24
N GLN A 272 -29.32 22.98 -36.35
CA GLN A 272 -29.08 23.81 -37.55
C GLN A 272 -30.34 24.05 -38.40
N LYS A 273 -31.25 23.07 -38.49
CA LYS A 273 -32.38 23.10 -39.44
C LYS A 273 -33.71 23.59 -38.86
N LYS A 274 -33.96 23.39 -37.56
CA LYS A 274 -35.26 23.64 -36.93
C LYS A 274 -35.21 24.94 -36.10
N ARG A 275 -36.00 25.94 -36.51
CA ARG A 275 -36.00 27.30 -35.92
C ARG A 275 -36.34 27.37 -34.41
N ASN A 276 -37.14 26.44 -33.89
CA ASN A 276 -37.59 26.39 -32.49
C ASN A 276 -37.11 25.13 -31.75
N TYR A 277 -36.00 24.54 -32.19
CA TYR A 277 -35.46 23.34 -31.56
C TYR A 277 -34.84 23.64 -30.19
N LYS A 278 -35.22 22.86 -29.18
CA LYS A 278 -34.67 22.95 -27.82
C LYS A 278 -33.65 21.83 -27.58
N ASN A 279 -34.12 20.59 -27.63
CA ASN A 279 -33.33 19.37 -27.49
C ASN A 279 -34.11 18.18 -28.12
N SER A 280 -33.47 17.03 -28.21
CA SER A 280 -34.01 15.73 -28.61
C SER A 280 -34.35 14.89 -27.36
N GLY A 281 -34.69 15.55 -26.24
CA GLY A 281 -34.87 14.95 -24.93
C GLY A 281 -33.77 15.30 -23.93
N LEU A 282 -33.92 14.76 -22.72
CA LEU A 282 -33.01 14.97 -21.59
C LEU A 282 -32.39 13.63 -21.19
N VAL A 283 -31.08 13.61 -20.94
CA VAL A 283 -30.38 12.47 -20.32
C VAL A 283 -30.02 12.84 -18.89
N ILE A 284 -30.26 11.95 -17.95
CA ILE A 284 -30.18 12.18 -16.52
C ILE A 284 -29.31 11.09 -15.89
N LEU A 285 -28.23 11.48 -15.23
CA LEU A 285 -27.54 10.62 -14.28
C LEU A 285 -28.33 10.63 -12.97
N SER A 286 -28.88 9.48 -12.63
CA SER A 286 -29.81 9.30 -11.51
C SER A 286 -29.15 8.77 -10.25
N ASP A 287 -28.05 8.03 -10.38
CA ASP A 287 -27.22 7.57 -9.27
C ASP A 287 -25.77 7.39 -9.74
N LEU A 288 -24.82 7.58 -8.83
CA LEU A 288 -23.39 7.38 -9.03
C LEU A 288 -22.80 6.86 -7.72
N LYS A 289 -22.25 5.64 -7.75
CA LYS A 289 -21.51 5.08 -6.62
C LYS A 289 -20.07 4.90 -7.01
N LEU A 290 -19.19 5.65 -6.34
CA LEU A 290 -17.75 5.50 -6.51
C LEU A 290 -17.25 4.40 -5.57
N HIS A 291 -16.69 3.35 -6.13
CA HIS A 291 -16.05 2.27 -5.39
C HIS A 291 -14.54 2.41 -5.54
N ARG A 292 -13.87 2.85 -4.47
CA ARG A 292 -12.41 2.84 -4.42
C ARG A 292 -11.93 1.40 -4.23
N VAL A 293 -10.98 1.00 -5.07
CA VAL A 293 -10.18 -0.20 -4.84
C VAL A 293 -8.90 0.31 -4.22
N TYR A 294 -8.72 0.03 -2.94
CA TYR A 294 -7.49 0.37 -2.24
C TYR A 294 -6.37 -0.57 -2.69
N SER A 295 -5.12 -0.13 -2.63
CA SER A 295 -3.94 -0.98 -2.80
C SER A 295 -3.51 -1.59 -1.46
N PHE A 296 -2.52 -2.48 -1.46
CA PHE A 296 -1.87 -2.94 -0.23
C PHE A 296 -1.26 -1.76 0.56
N LEU A 297 -0.62 -0.85 -0.16
CA LEU A 297 0.10 0.28 0.41
C LEU A 297 -0.88 1.34 0.96
N ASP A 298 -2.08 1.49 0.39
CA ASP A 298 -3.16 2.31 0.95
C ASP A 298 -3.52 1.90 2.39
N TYR A 299 -3.58 0.59 2.67
CA TYR A 299 -3.82 0.11 4.03
C TYR A 299 -2.66 0.44 4.96
N ILE A 300 -1.41 0.18 4.53
CA ILE A 300 -0.20 0.47 5.30
C ILE A 300 -0.09 1.96 5.61
N MET A 301 -0.20 2.84 4.61
CA MET A 301 -0.18 4.30 4.79
C MET A 301 -1.41 4.84 5.54
N GLY A 302 -2.53 4.13 5.51
CA GLY A 302 -3.69 4.38 6.36
C GLY A 302 -3.41 4.08 7.84
N GLY A 303 -2.38 3.29 8.13
CA GLY A 303 -1.99 2.90 9.49
C GLY A 303 -2.39 1.47 9.86
N CYS A 304 -2.67 0.62 8.87
CA CYS A 304 -2.70 -0.83 9.08
C CYS A 304 -1.32 -1.31 9.53
N GLN A 305 -1.28 -2.11 10.58
CA GLN A 305 -0.08 -2.72 11.12
C GLN A 305 0.02 -4.18 10.67
N ILE A 306 1.23 -4.62 10.35
CA ILE A 306 1.51 -6.03 10.05
C ILE A 306 2.04 -6.68 11.32
N HIS A 307 1.22 -7.55 11.93
CA HIS A 307 1.64 -8.37 13.05
C HIS A 307 2.33 -9.63 12.54
N PHE A 308 3.62 -9.74 12.82
CA PHE A 308 4.43 -10.88 12.39
C PHE A 308 4.58 -11.90 13.52
N THR A 309 4.24 -13.15 13.24
CA THR A 309 4.37 -14.29 14.15
C THR A 309 5.24 -15.37 13.52
N VAL A 310 6.18 -15.91 14.29
CA VAL A 310 7.04 -17.03 13.85
C VAL A 310 6.68 -18.29 14.62
N ALA A 311 6.55 -19.40 13.92
CA ALA A 311 6.33 -20.74 14.46
C ALA A 311 7.46 -21.66 14.00
N ILE A 312 8.21 -22.20 14.96
CA ILE A 312 9.40 -23.01 14.71
C ILE A 312 9.13 -24.47 15.06
N ASP A 313 9.37 -25.35 14.10
CA ASP A 313 9.35 -26.79 14.30
C ASP A 313 10.52 -27.22 15.20
N PHE A 314 10.21 -27.90 16.29
CA PHE A 314 11.18 -28.52 17.20
C PHE A 314 10.98 -30.04 17.29
N THR A 315 10.55 -30.68 16.21
CA THR A 315 10.39 -32.13 16.14
C THR A 315 11.73 -32.86 16.02
N ALA A 316 11.74 -34.13 16.41
CA ALA A 316 12.91 -35.00 16.47
C ALA A 316 13.50 -35.32 15.10
N SER A 317 12.76 -35.13 13.99
CA SER A 317 13.27 -35.26 12.62
C SER A 317 14.46 -34.34 12.34
N ASN A 318 14.52 -33.19 13.02
CA ASN A 318 15.60 -32.22 12.91
C ASN A 318 16.96 -32.74 13.44
N GLY A 319 16.95 -33.83 14.20
CA GLY A 319 18.14 -34.41 14.83
C GLY A 319 18.64 -33.63 16.05
N ASP A 320 19.45 -34.29 16.88
CA ASP A 320 19.97 -33.72 18.14
C ASP A 320 20.74 -32.40 17.89
N PRO A 321 20.32 -31.25 18.46
CA PRO A 321 20.94 -29.95 18.24
C PRO A 321 22.42 -29.86 18.60
N ARG A 322 22.93 -30.81 19.39
CA ARG A 322 24.35 -30.90 19.76
C ARG A 322 25.21 -31.51 18.64
N ASN A 323 24.59 -32.16 17.67
CA ASN A 323 25.25 -32.77 16.53
C ASN A 323 25.34 -31.77 15.37
N SER A 324 26.51 -31.65 14.75
CA SER A 324 26.74 -30.80 13.58
C SER A 324 25.87 -31.13 12.36
N CYS A 325 25.29 -32.32 12.30
CA CYS A 325 24.37 -32.72 11.24
C CYS A 325 22.90 -32.32 11.49
N SER A 326 22.56 -31.82 12.69
CA SER A 326 21.21 -31.35 13.00
C SER A 326 20.86 -30.07 12.24
N LEU A 327 19.60 -29.95 11.82
CA LEU A 327 19.08 -28.72 11.22
C LEU A 327 19.00 -27.58 12.24
N HIS A 328 18.94 -27.89 13.53
CA HIS A 328 18.99 -26.92 14.61
C HIS A 328 20.40 -26.64 15.13
N TYR A 329 21.46 -27.24 14.56
CA TYR A 329 22.82 -27.03 15.05
C TYR A 329 23.18 -25.54 15.07
N ILE A 330 23.59 -25.02 16.23
CA ILE A 330 24.03 -23.63 16.39
C ILE A 330 25.53 -23.57 16.13
N ASN A 331 25.89 -23.32 14.88
CA ASN A 331 27.29 -23.19 14.47
C ASN A 331 27.80 -21.76 14.76
N PRO A 332 28.98 -21.59 15.39
CA PRO A 332 29.53 -20.28 15.72
C PRO A 332 29.94 -19.44 14.50
N TYR A 333 30.08 -20.04 13.31
CA TYR A 333 30.55 -19.36 12.10
C TYR A 333 29.46 -19.15 11.05
N GLN A 334 28.40 -19.96 11.05
CA GLN A 334 27.36 -19.88 10.03
C GLN A 334 25.99 -20.19 10.61
N PRO A 335 24.95 -19.37 10.37
CA PRO A 335 23.60 -19.69 10.82
C PRO A 335 23.06 -20.93 10.10
N ASN A 336 22.24 -21.72 10.80
CA ASN A 336 21.46 -22.80 10.21
C ASN A 336 20.31 -22.28 9.35
N GLU A 337 19.61 -23.18 8.66
CA GLU A 337 18.54 -22.81 7.71
C GLU A 337 17.36 -22.10 8.41
N TYR A 338 17.01 -22.52 9.63
CA TYR A 338 16.00 -21.84 10.45
C TYR A 338 16.37 -20.37 10.71
N LEU A 339 17.58 -20.11 11.21
CA LEU A 339 18.05 -18.75 11.49
C LEU A 339 18.12 -17.90 10.23
N LYS A 340 18.58 -18.47 9.11
CA LYS A 340 18.64 -17.76 7.83
C LYS A 340 17.25 -17.35 7.35
N ALA A 341 16.27 -18.25 7.40
CA ALA A 341 14.89 -17.95 7.02
C ALA A 341 14.26 -16.90 7.95
N LEU A 342 14.44 -17.06 9.27
CA LEU A 342 13.91 -16.17 10.28
C LEU A 342 14.42 -14.73 10.09
N ILE A 343 15.73 -14.55 9.92
CA ILE A 343 16.33 -13.23 9.67
C ILE A 343 15.85 -12.66 8.33
N ALA A 344 15.87 -13.45 7.26
CA ALA A 344 15.52 -12.96 5.92
C ALA A 344 14.09 -12.39 5.84
N VAL A 345 13.12 -13.04 6.49
CA VAL A 345 11.71 -12.63 6.47
C VAL A 345 11.43 -11.57 7.53
N GLY A 346 11.96 -11.75 8.74
CA GLY A 346 11.74 -10.85 9.85
C GLY A 346 12.34 -9.46 9.62
N GLU A 347 13.48 -9.37 8.90
CA GLU A 347 14.11 -8.08 8.57
C GLU A 347 13.22 -7.16 7.72
N ILE A 348 12.32 -7.73 6.91
CA ILE A 348 11.36 -6.98 6.09
C ILE A 348 10.10 -6.66 6.90
N CYS A 349 9.52 -7.68 7.55
CA CYS A 349 8.24 -7.53 8.24
C CYS A 349 8.32 -6.50 9.38
N GLN A 350 9.48 -6.38 10.04
CA GLN A 350 9.68 -5.44 11.15
C GLN A 350 9.51 -3.96 10.81
N ASP A 351 9.58 -3.57 9.53
CA ASP A 351 9.40 -2.18 9.12
C ASP A 351 7.92 -1.76 9.08
N TYR A 352 7.01 -2.75 9.09
CA TYR A 352 5.56 -2.57 9.02
C TYR A 352 4.85 -2.86 10.36
N ASP A 353 5.62 -3.25 11.37
CA ASP A 353 5.17 -3.35 12.75
C ASP A 353 5.64 -2.10 13.54
N SER A 354 4.72 -1.44 14.24
CA SER A 354 5.02 -0.19 14.94
C SER A 354 5.75 -0.37 16.27
N ASP A 355 5.47 -1.46 16.98
CA ASP A 355 6.11 -1.74 18.27
C ASP A 355 7.29 -2.72 18.12
N LYS A 356 7.40 -3.35 16.93
CA LYS A 356 8.47 -4.29 16.58
C LYS A 356 8.53 -5.46 17.56
N ARG A 357 7.38 -5.87 18.11
CA ARG A 357 7.26 -7.03 18.99
C ARG A 357 6.68 -8.20 18.22
N PHE A 358 7.39 -9.31 18.18
CA PHE A 358 7.00 -10.48 17.39
C PHE A 358 6.70 -11.67 18.26
N SER A 359 5.50 -12.22 18.13
CA SER A 359 5.14 -13.50 18.73
C SER A 359 6.04 -14.61 18.17
N ALA A 360 6.64 -15.38 19.07
CA ALA A 360 7.58 -16.43 18.75
C ALA A 360 7.17 -17.76 19.41
N LEU A 361 6.70 -18.67 18.59
CA LEU A 361 6.10 -19.93 18.98
C LEU A 361 6.92 -21.13 18.52
N GLY A 362 6.82 -22.22 19.26
CA GLY A 362 7.38 -23.52 18.92
C GLY A 362 6.31 -24.61 18.89
N PHE A 363 6.56 -25.68 18.14
CA PHE A 363 5.70 -26.86 18.11
C PHE A 363 6.50 -28.16 18.00
N GLY A 364 5.93 -29.27 18.47
CA GLY A 364 6.49 -30.61 18.28
C GLY A 364 7.58 -31.00 19.29
N ALA A 365 7.64 -30.33 20.45
CA ALA A 365 8.64 -30.60 21.48
C ALA A 365 8.01 -30.91 22.85
N ARG A 366 8.78 -31.54 23.72
CA ARG A 366 8.46 -31.64 25.15
C ARG A 366 9.10 -30.48 25.91
N ILE A 367 8.28 -29.71 26.60
CA ILE A 367 8.72 -28.46 27.27
C ILE A 367 8.83 -28.64 28.80
N PRO A 368 9.82 -28.01 29.46
CA PRO A 368 9.90 -28.01 30.92
C PRO A 368 8.68 -27.29 31.55
N PRO A 369 8.34 -27.56 32.82
CA PRO A 369 9.06 -28.43 33.76
C PRO A 369 8.66 -29.91 33.71
N ASN A 370 7.47 -30.21 33.20
CA ASN A 370 6.86 -31.55 33.18
C ASN A 370 7.19 -32.36 31.92
N TYR A 371 7.78 -31.75 30.89
CA TYR A 371 8.12 -32.38 29.61
C TYR A 371 6.91 -33.01 28.91
N GLU A 372 5.78 -32.32 28.99
CA GLU A 372 4.61 -32.62 28.17
C GLU A 372 4.82 -32.17 26.74
N VAL A 373 4.27 -32.93 25.80
CA VAL A 373 4.33 -32.60 24.37
C VAL A 373 3.47 -31.38 24.12
N SER A 374 4.07 -30.35 23.53
CA SER A 374 3.38 -29.14 23.10
C SER A 374 3.53 -28.93 21.60
N HIS A 375 2.44 -28.48 20.99
CA HIS A 375 2.37 -28.05 19.58
C HIS A 375 2.07 -26.54 19.47
N ASP A 376 2.15 -25.82 20.59
CA ASP A 376 1.92 -24.38 20.69
C ASP A 376 2.51 -23.90 22.02
N PHE A 377 3.75 -23.41 22.01
CA PHE A 377 4.39 -22.86 23.19
C PHE A 377 5.25 -21.63 22.85
N ALA A 378 5.30 -20.66 23.76
CA ALA A 378 6.17 -19.50 23.63
C ALA A 378 7.64 -19.90 23.79
N ILE A 379 8.49 -19.61 22.79
CA ILE A 379 9.90 -20.03 22.81
C ILE A 379 10.74 -19.24 23.83
N ASN A 380 10.24 -18.08 24.28
CA ASN A 380 10.81 -17.30 25.37
C ASN A 380 10.45 -17.88 26.77
N PHE A 381 9.65 -18.97 26.83
CA PHE A 381 9.09 -19.58 28.05
C PHE A 381 8.23 -18.64 28.92
N ASN A 382 7.69 -17.58 28.33
CA ASN A 382 6.71 -16.73 28.98
C ASN A 382 5.33 -16.97 28.33
N PRO A 383 4.46 -17.82 28.92
CA PRO A 383 3.17 -18.13 28.34
C PRO A 383 2.19 -16.94 28.36
N ASP A 384 2.44 -15.94 29.21
CA ASP A 384 1.61 -14.74 29.32
C ASP A 384 1.99 -13.67 28.27
N ASP A 385 3.20 -13.76 27.69
CA ASP A 385 3.72 -12.84 26.69
C ASP A 385 4.72 -13.57 25.79
N ASP A 386 4.24 -14.03 24.65
CA ASP A 386 5.02 -14.76 23.65
C ASP A 386 5.81 -13.84 22.70
N GLU A 387 5.81 -12.53 22.95
CA GLU A 387 6.46 -11.56 22.07
C GLU A 387 7.94 -11.32 22.43
N CYS A 388 8.76 -11.17 21.40
CA CYS A 388 10.17 -10.80 21.49
C CYS A 388 10.40 -9.43 20.84
N GLU A 389 11.33 -8.65 21.38
CA GLU A 389 11.69 -7.33 20.83
C GLU A 389 12.60 -7.49 19.60
N GLU A 390 12.14 -6.98 18.47
CA GLU A 390 12.78 -7.07 17.16
C GLU A 390 13.07 -8.51 16.69
N ILE A 391 13.56 -8.66 15.47
CA ILE A 391 13.91 -9.99 14.96
C ILE A 391 15.09 -10.60 15.74
N GLN A 392 15.95 -9.75 16.30
CA GLN A 392 17.08 -10.16 17.11
C GLN A 392 16.63 -10.82 18.43
N GLY A 393 15.57 -10.31 19.07
CA GLY A 393 15.01 -10.94 20.27
C GLY A 393 14.45 -12.34 19.96
N VAL A 394 13.84 -12.54 18.80
CA VAL A 394 13.37 -13.86 18.36
C VAL A 394 14.54 -14.82 18.15
N VAL A 395 15.64 -14.36 17.51
CA VAL A 395 16.88 -15.14 17.32
C VAL A 395 17.44 -15.60 18.67
N GLU A 396 17.53 -14.68 19.64
CA GLU A 396 18.02 -14.96 20.98
C GLU A 396 17.11 -15.95 21.74
N ALA A 397 15.79 -15.76 21.64
CA ALA A 397 14.83 -16.66 22.26
C ALA A 397 14.93 -18.08 21.67
N TYR A 398 15.05 -18.22 20.34
CA TYR A 398 15.27 -19.50 19.67
C TYR A 398 16.54 -20.20 20.16
N GLN A 399 17.68 -19.49 20.20
CA GLN A 399 18.96 -20.05 20.67
C GLN A 399 18.90 -20.47 22.14
N ASN A 400 18.19 -19.71 22.97
CA ASN A 400 18.02 -20.00 24.40
C ASN A 400 16.98 -21.10 24.70
N CYS A 401 16.03 -21.31 23.79
CA CYS A 401 14.98 -22.32 23.87
C CYS A 401 15.52 -23.73 23.64
N LEU A 402 16.27 -23.88 22.56
CA LEU A 402 16.75 -25.13 22.02
C LEU A 402 17.43 -26.08 23.04
N PRO A 403 18.33 -25.62 23.95
CA PRO A 403 18.97 -26.51 24.94
C PRO A 403 18.05 -26.93 26.11
N LYS A 404 16.88 -26.32 26.26
CA LYS A 404 15.97 -26.53 27.41
C LYS A 404 14.82 -27.49 27.12
N ILE A 405 14.49 -27.68 25.85
CA ILE A 405 13.41 -28.55 25.38
C ILE A 405 13.94 -29.93 24.96
N GLN A 406 13.04 -30.90 24.79
CA GLN A 406 13.36 -32.16 24.12
C GLN A 406 12.62 -32.22 22.79
N LEU A 407 13.36 -32.35 21.69
CA LEU A 407 12.75 -32.51 20.37
C LEU A 407 11.89 -33.78 20.34
N TYR A 408 10.66 -33.69 19.83
CA TYR A 408 9.71 -34.80 19.89
C TYR A 408 8.81 -34.85 18.63
N GLY A 409 7.54 -35.18 18.74
CA GLY A 409 6.61 -35.21 17.62
C GLY A 409 5.19 -35.50 18.09
N PRO A 410 4.22 -35.55 17.16
CA PRO A 410 4.35 -35.39 15.71
C PRO A 410 4.52 -33.94 15.23
N THR A 411 4.67 -33.73 13.92
CA THR A 411 4.72 -32.41 13.27
C THR A 411 3.30 -31.90 13.05
N ASN A 412 2.69 -31.30 14.07
CA ASN A 412 1.31 -30.78 14.01
C ASN A 412 1.31 -29.25 13.97
N VAL A 413 0.75 -28.66 12.92
CA VAL A 413 0.72 -27.19 12.72
C VAL A 413 -0.68 -26.60 12.86
N SER A 414 -1.73 -27.42 12.82
CA SER A 414 -3.12 -26.96 12.97
C SER A 414 -3.38 -26.17 14.26
N PRO A 415 -2.75 -26.47 15.43
CA PRO A 415 -2.98 -25.68 16.65
C PRO A 415 -2.52 -24.23 16.51
N ILE A 416 -1.34 -24.01 15.92
CA ILE A 416 -0.77 -22.68 15.69
C ILE A 416 -1.63 -21.90 14.70
N ILE A 417 -1.99 -22.50 13.56
CA ILE A 417 -2.84 -21.85 12.56
C ILE A 417 -4.19 -21.45 13.21
N SER A 418 -4.76 -22.33 14.04
CA SER A 418 -6.01 -22.06 14.74
C SER A 418 -5.87 -20.97 15.83
N ARG A 419 -4.72 -20.88 16.52
CA ARG A 419 -4.43 -19.79 17.46
C ARG A 419 -4.38 -18.45 16.72
N ILE A 420 -3.56 -18.34 15.68
CA ILE A 420 -3.39 -17.08 14.95
C ILE A 420 -4.66 -16.70 14.19
N GLY A 421 -5.38 -17.66 13.61
CA GLY A 421 -6.68 -17.40 12.98
C GLY A 421 -7.70 -16.80 13.96
N ARG A 422 -7.71 -17.24 15.23
CA ARG A 422 -8.56 -16.62 16.27
C ARG A 422 -8.10 -15.22 16.66
N LEU A 423 -6.78 -14.99 16.78
CA LEU A 423 -6.24 -13.66 17.05
C LEU A 423 -6.57 -12.68 15.92
N ALA A 424 -6.42 -13.12 14.67
CA ALA A 424 -6.72 -12.33 13.48
C ALA A 424 -8.22 -12.02 13.34
N ALA A 425 -9.11 -12.89 13.83
CA ALA A 425 -10.54 -12.62 13.89
C ALA A 425 -10.90 -11.46 14.85
N GLY A 426 -10.06 -11.23 15.87
CA GLY A 426 -10.28 -10.24 16.92
C GLY A 426 -11.53 -10.52 17.78
N ASP A 427 -11.77 -9.68 18.78
CA ASP A 427 -12.94 -9.80 19.69
C ASP A 427 -14.24 -9.25 19.08
N GLY A 428 -14.36 -9.15 17.75
CA GLY A 428 -15.54 -8.62 17.05
C GLY A 428 -15.79 -7.11 17.23
N ILE A 429 -14.92 -6.38 17.94
CA ILE A 429 -15.03 -4.93 18.21
C ILE A 429 -14.14 -4.10 17.25
N ILE A 430 -13.09 -4.69 16.68
CA ILE A 430 -12.18 -4.03 15.74
C ILE A 430 -12.90 -3.89 14.39
N LYS A 431 -13.51 -2.73 14.16
CA LYS A 431 -14.24 -2.40 12.93
C LYS A 431 -13.36 -1.74 11.87
N ASP A 432 -12.11 -1.42 12.20
CA ASP A 432 -11.18 -0.78 11.30
C ASP A 432 -10.16 -1.78 10.74
N ALA A 433 -9.74 -1.51 9.51
CA ALA A 433 -8.75 -2.28 8.78
C ALA A 433 -7.32 -2.09 9.34
N SER A 434 -7.17 -2.16 10.65
CA SER A 434 -6.00 -1.68 11.39
C SER A 434 -4.91 -2.73 11.58
N ARG A 435 -5.21 -4.02 11.36
CA ARG A 435 -4.29 -5.14 11.61
C ARG A 435 -4.36 -6.19 10.52
N TYR A 436 -3.20 -6.65 10.08
CA TYR A 436 -3.04 -7.81 9.21
C TYR A 436 -1.98 -8.73 9.83
N HIS A 437 -2.23 -10.04 9.84
CA HIS A 437 -1.33 -11.01 10.43
C HIS A 437 -0.53 -11.75 9.36
N ILE A 438 0.75 -11.97 9.62
CA ILE A 438 1.61 -12.87 8.85
C ILE A 438 2.15 -13.93 9.80
N LEU A 439 1.81 -15.19 9.54
CA LEU A 439 2.34 -16.34 10.26
C LEU A 439 3.42 -17.03 9.42
N LEU A 440 4.67 -16.98 9.85
CA LEU A 440 5.77 -17.74 9.28
C LEU A 440 5.94 -19.08 10.02
N ILE A 441 5.76 -20.19 9.34
CA ILE A 441 6.00 -21.56 9.83
C ILE A 441 7.30 -22.08 9.22
N LEU A 442 8.24 -22.46 10.06
CA LEU A 442 9.48 -23.12 9.65
C LEU A 442 9.39 -24.60 10.04
N THR A 443 9.50 -25.51 9.07
CA THR A 443 9.36 -26.96 9.28
C THR A 443 10.37 -27.76 8.47
N ASP A 444 10.85 -28.89 9.00
CA ASP A 444 11.79 -29.76 8.28
C ASP A 444 11.15 -30.91 7.52
N GLY A 445 9.83 -31.07 7.65
CA GLY A 445 9.15 -32.23 7.11
C GLY A 445 7.64 -32.10 6.96
N VAL A 446 7.03 -33.25 6.69
CA VAL A 446 5.61 -33.40 6.38
C VAL A 446 4.75 -33.16 7.62
N VAL A 447 3.74 -32.31 7.46
CA VAL A 447 2.70 -32.08 8.46
C VAL A 447 1.92 -33.37 8.70
N THR A 448 1.87 -33.84 9.95
CA THR A 448 1.19 -35.10 10.32
C THR A 448 -0.32 -34.91 10.41
N ASP A 449 -0.79 -33.73 10.80
CA ASP A 449 -2.20 -33.38 10.98
C ASP A 449 -2.83 -32.72 9.75
N MET A 450 -2.55 -33.23 8.54
CA MET A 450 -2.99 -32.59 7.29
C MET A 450 -4.50 -32.33 7.19
N ALA A 451 -5.34 -33.24 7.70
CA ALA A 451 -6.79 -33.05 7.69
C ALA A 451 -7.22 -31.84 8.54
N ASP A 452 -6.66 -31.71 9.75
CA ASP A 452 -6.94 -30.62 10.68
C ASP A 452 -6.30 -29.31 10.21
N THR A 453 -5.10 -29.39 9.61
CA THR A 453 -4.40 -28.25 9.00
C THR A 453 -5.21 -27.66 7.85
N ARG A 454 -5.77 -28.49 6.96
CA ARG A 454 -6.67 -28.04 5.88
C ARG A 454 -7.93 -27.36 6.42
N GLU A 455 -8.54 -27.91 7.46
CA GLU A 455 -9.70 -27.29 8.12
C GLU A 455 -9.33 -25.94 8.75
N ALA A 456 -8.16 -25.85 9.42
CA ALA A 456 -7.67 -24.63 10.03
C ALA A 456 -7.40 -23.53 8.98
N ILE A 457 -6.78 -23.88 7.84
CA ILE A 457 -6.53 -22.96 6.73
C ILE A 457 -7.85 -22.46 6.13
N VAL A 458 -8.82 -23.35 5.89
CA VAL A 458 -10.15 -22.94 5.37
C VAL A 458 -10.82 -21.94 6.31
N ARG A 459 -10.78 -22.16 7.63
CA ARG A 459 -11.32 -21.20 8.61
C ARG A 459 -10.53 -19.89 8.65
N ALA A 460 -9.20 -19.98 8.60
CA ALA A 460 -8.29 -18.83 8.59
C ALA A 460 -8.46 -17.97 7.32
N SER A 461 -8.90 -18.55 6.18
CA SER A 461 -9.09 -17.82 4.92
C SER A 461 -10.09 -16.67 4.99
N TYR A 462 -10.98 -16.67 5.99
CA TYR A 462 -11.94 -15.61 6.28
C TYR A 462 -11.36 -14.45 7.12
N GLN A 463 -10.15 -14.59 7.66
CA GLN A 463 -9.52 -13.64 8.59
C GLN A 463 -8.43 -12.83 7.90
N PRO A 464 -7.99 -11.65 8.40
CA PRO A 464 -6.86 -10.89 7.85
C PRO A 464 -5.52 -11.53 8.20
N LEU A 465 -5.24 -12.68 7.58
CA LEU A 465 -4.10 -13.54 7.83
C LEU A 465 -3.49 -14.07 6.53
N SER A 466 -2.17 -14.03 6.41
CA SER A 466 -1.35 -14.82 5.49
C SER A 466 -0.50 -15.82 6.27
N ILE A 467 -0.34 -17.01 5.72
CA ILE A 467 0.47 -18.10 6.26
C ILE A 467 1.59 -18.35 5.27
N ILE A 468 2.82 -18.39 5.76
CA ILE A 468 3.98 -18.67 4.93
C ILE A 468 4.70 -19.86 5.54
N ILE A 469 4.95 -20.90 4.74
CA ILE A 469 5.59 -22.14 5.16
C ILE A 469 6.93 -22.23 4.46
N VAL A 470 8.02 -22.25 5.23
CA VAL A 470 9.36 -22.47 4.69
C VAL A 470 9.84 -23.86 5.08
N GLY A 471 10.05 -24.70 4.07
CA GLY A 471 10.54 -26.06 4.24
C GLY A 471 12.07 -26.09 4.32
N VAL A 472 12.63 -26.45 5.48
CA VAL A 472 14.09 -26.56 5.69
C VAL A 472 14.59 -28.00 5.53
N GLY A 473 15.85 -28.15 5.15
CA GLY A 473 16.44 -29.46 4.92
C GLY A 473 15.99 -30.11 3.60
N ASN A 474 16.07 -31.44 3.55
CA ASN A 474 15.98 -32.23 2.31
C ASN A 474 14.79 -33.22 2.28
N ALA A 475 13.78 -33.05 3.14
CA ALA A 475 12.60 -33.92 3.17
C ALA A 475 11.76 -33.88 1.88
N ASP A 476 10.75 -34.73 1.78
CA ASP A 476 9.73 -34.60 0.72
C ASP A 476 8.70 -33.53 1.14
N PHE A 477 8.49 -32.52 0.29
CA PHE A 477 7.57 -31.41 0.56
C PHE A 477 6.32 -31.43 -0.33
N THR A 478 6.03 -32.56 -0.98
CA THR A 478 4.83 -32.71 -1.82
C THR A 478 3.55 -32.28 -1.09
N ASP A 479 3.40 -32.65 0.18
CA ASP A 479 2.23 -32.27 0.98
C ASP A 479 2.14 -30.76 1.26
N MET A 480 3.26 -30.04 1.27
CA MET A 480 3.27 -28.59 1.46
C MET A 480 2.88 -27.86 0.18
N GLN A 481 3.24 -28.40 -0.99
CA GLN A 481 2.79 -27.89 -2.29
C GLN A 481 1.26 -28.01 -2.44
N ILE A 482 0.65 -29.04 -1.85
CA ILE A 482 -0.82 -29.17 -1.80
C ILE A 482 -1.46 -28.01 -1.00
N LEU A 483 -0.77 -27.46 0.01
CA LEU A 483 -1.28 -26.36 0.82
C LEU A 483 -1.15 -24.99 0.13
N ASP A 484 -0.21 -24.85 -0.81
CA ASP A 484 0.19 -23.60 -1.49
C ASP A 484 -0.86 -23.01 -2.43
N GLY A 485 -1.96 -23.72 -2.71
CA GLY A 485 -3.11 -23.19 -3.48
C GLY A 485 -2.87 -22.93 -4.98
N ASP A 486 -1.62 -22.82 -5.42
CA ASP A 486 -1.21 -22.56 -6.81
C ASP A 486 -1.70 -23.63 -7.80
N ASP A 487 -1.70 -24.91 -7.40
CA ASP A 487 -2.14 -26.05 -8.22
C ASP A 487 -3.66 -26.33 -8.09
N GLY A 488 -4.40 -25.46 -7.41
CA GLY A 488 -5.85 -25.51 -7.31
C GLY A 488 -6.42 -25.12 -5.95
N VAL A 489 -7.73 -24.93 -5.91
CA VAL A 489 -8.42 -24.46 -4.70
C VAL A 489 -8.34 -25.51 -3.57
N LEU A 490 -7.59 -25.18 -2.51
CA LEU A 490 -7.52 -25.98 -1.29
C LEU A 490 -8.92 -26.18 -0.70
N ARG A 491 -9.23 -27.39 -0.25
CA ARG A 491 -10.51 -27.74 0.36
C ARG A 491 -10.32 -28.37 1.73
N SER A 492 -11.28 -28.23 2.63
CA SER A 492 -11.34 -29.00 3.86
C SER A 492 -11.61 -30.49 3.56
N PRO A 493 -11.42 -31.40 4.53
CA PRO A 493 -11.84 -32.81 4.40
C PRO A 493 -13.34 -32.97 4.09
N LYS A 494 -14.17 -31.97 4.40
CA LYS A 494 -15.61 -31.94 4.09
C LYS A 494 -15.93 -31.42 2.68
N GLY A 495 -14.91 -31.00 1.92
CA GLY A 495 -15.05 -30.47 0.56
C GLY A 495 -15.28 -28.95 0.47
N GLU A 496 -15.30 -28.25 1.60
CA GLU A 496 -15.46 -26.78 1.64
C GLU A 496 -14.18 -26.11 1.11
N PRO A 497 -14.27 -25.24 0.09
CA PRO A 497 -13.09 -24.54 -0.44
C PRO A 497 -12.62 -23.43 0.50
N VAL A 498 -11.33 -23.11 0.45
CA VAL A 498 -10.82 -21.83 0.97
C VAL A 498 -11.54 -20.67 0.28
N LEU A 499 -11.76 -19.59 1.02
CA LEU A 499 -12.41 -18.39 0.49
C LEU A 499 -11.49 -17.61 -0.46
N ARG A 500 -10.21 -17.58 -0.10
CA ARG A 500 -9.10 -16.96 -0.83
C ARG A 500 -7.85 -17.76 -0.51
N ASP A 501 -6.86 -17.66 -1.39
CA ASP A 501 -5.55 -18.19 -1.08
C ASP A 501 -4.87 -17.36 0.01
N ILE A 502 -4.26 -18.05 0.98
CA ILE A 502 -3.59 -17.45 2.12
C ILE A 502 -2.27 -18.15 2.45
N VAL A 503 -1.90 -19.22 1.75
CA VAL A 503 -0.71 -20.00 2.06
C VAL A 503 0.31 -19.76 0.97
N GLN A 504 1.55 -19.49 1.35
CA GLN A 504 2.70 -19.59 0.45
C GLN A 504 3.64 -20.67 0.98
N PHE A 505 4.04 -21.62 0.15
CA PHE A 505 5.09 -22.57 0.46
C PHE A 505 6.38 -22.24 -0.30
N VAL A 506 7.51 -22.29 0.40
CA VAL A 506 8.84 -22.10 -0.21
C VAL A 506 9.84 -23.11 0.36
N PRO A 507 10.41 -24.01 -0.46
CA PRO A 507 11.49 -24.88 0.00
C PRO A 507 12.81 -24.09 0.10
N PHE A 508 13.39 -24.01 1.30
CA PHE A 508 14.65 -23.28 1.55
C PHE A 508 15.81 -23.79 0.68
N ARG A 509 15.79 -25.08 0.32
CA ARG A 509 16.87 -25.72 -0.45
C ARG A 509 17.16 -25.03 -1.79
N ASP A 510 16.16 -24.38 -2.38
CA ASP A 510 16.27 -23.68 -3.67
C ASP A 510 17.07 -22.37 -3.55
N PHE A 511 17.31 -21.91 -2.32
CA PHE A 511 17.98 -20.64 -2.00
C PHE A 511 19.30 -20.81 -1.25
N LYS A 512 19.81 -22.04 -1.11
CA LYS A 512 21.05 -22.33 -0.35
C LYS A 512 22.27 -21.50 -0.79
N THR A 513 22.35 -21.19 -2.08
CA THR A 513 23.41 -20.38 -2.69
C THR A 513 22.95 -18.97 -3.06
N ALA A 514 21.67 -18.65 -2.84
CA ALA A 514 21.09 -17.36 -3.17
C ALA A 514 21.33 -16.35 -2.04
N SER A 515 21.14 -15.06 -2.34
CA SER A 515 21.16 -14.03 -1.30
C SER A 515 19.95 -14.19 -0.37
N PRO A 516 20.04 -13.78 0.91
CA PRO A 516 18.87 -13.74 1.80
C PRO A 516 17.68 -12.97 1.22
N ALA A 517 17.96 -11.91 0.44
CA ALA A 517 16.96 -11.13 -0.27
C ALA A 517 16.18 -11.96 -1.30
N ALA A 518 16.80 -12.96 -1.95
CA ALA A 518 16.11 -13.81 -2.92
C ALA A 518 15.09 -14.73 -2.25
N LEU A 519 15.42 -15.28 -1.07
CA LEU A 519 14.47 -16.07 -0.28
C LEU A 519 13.29 -15.19 0.14
N ALA A 520 13.57 -14.04 0.75
CA ALA A 520 12.55 -13.14 1.25
C ALA A 520 11.62 -12.63 0.14
N LYS A 521 12.19 -12.38 -1.05
CA LYS A 521 11.47 -12.03 -2.27
C LYS A 521 10.42 -13.08 -2.63
N CYS A 522 10.79 -14.35 -2.69
CA CYS A 522 9.85 -15.42 -3.01
C CYS A 522 8.81 -15.65 -1.91
N VAL A 523 9.25 -15.59 -0.64
CA VAL A 523 8.40 -15.84 0.53
C VAL A 523 7.31 -14.78 0.71
N LEU A 524 7.61 -13.51 0.42
CA LEU A 524 6.70 -12.38 0.68
C LEU A 524 5.98 -11.86 -0.57
N ALA A 525 6.32 -12.33 -1.77
CA ALA A 525 5.77 -11.83 -3.03
C ALA A 525 4.23 -11.87 -3.11
N GLU A 526 3.61 -12.83 -2.41
CA GLU A 526 2.16 -13.04 -2.49
C GLU A 526 1.36 -12.29 -1.44
N VAL A 527 1.99 -11.86 -0.34
CA VAL A 527 1.31 -11.19 0.77
C VAL A 527 0.52 -9.95 0.31
N PRO A 528 1.05 -9.07 -0.56
CA PRO A 528 0.28 -7.95 -1.09
C PRO A 528 -0.95 -8.38 -1.90
N LYS A 529 -0.95 -9.53 -2.57
CA LYS A 529 -2.13 -10.03 -3.29
C LYS A 529 -3.14 -10.66 -2.34
N GLN A 530 -2.66 -11.48 -1.41
CA GLN A 530 -3.48 -12.21 -0.44
C GLN A 530 -4.26 -11.25 0.48
N SER A 531 -3.62 -10.15 0.90
CA SER A 531 -4.23 -9.10 1.75
C SER A 531 -5.32 -8.27 1.05
N MET A 532 -5.41 -8.35 -0.28
CA MET A 532 -6.34 -7.55 -1.08
C MET A 532 -7.62 -8.33 -1.47
N GLY A 533 -7.83 -9.51 -0.88
CA GLY A 533 -9.01 -10.33 -1.12
C GLY A 533 -10.33 -9.63 -0.72
N PRO A 534 -11.46 -9.91 -1.41
CA PRO A 534 -12.73 -9.16 -1.28
C PRO A 534 -13.37 -9.08 0.11
N ILE A 535 -12.90 -9.90 1.06
CA ILE A 535 -13.47 -10.07 2.39
C ILE A 535 -12.49 -9.67 3.50
N VAL A 536 -11.17 -9.62 3.24
CA VAL A 536 -10.16 -9.19 4.22
C VAL A 536 -10.52 -7.81 4.75
N TRP A 537 -10.86 -6.93 3.83
CA TRP A 537 -11.45 -5.65 4.09
C TRP A 537 -12.84 -5.73 3.50
N SER A 538 -13.86 -5.80 4.34
CA SER A 538 -15.25 -5.75 3.89
C SER A 538 -15.38 -4.63 2.86
N SER A 539 -16.24 -4.72 1.85
CA SER A 539 -16.36 -3.68 0.79
C SER A 539 -16.71 -2.26 1.31
N HIS A 540 -16.88 -2.12 2.63
CA HIS A 540 -17.17 -0.92 3.39
C HIS A 540 -16.02 -0.51 4.35
N SER A 541 -15.01 -1.36 4.55
CA SER A 541 -13.85 -1.10 5.41
C SER A 541 -12.84 -0.29 4.62
N SER A 542 -12.89 1.04 4.79
CA SER A 542 -11.84 1.91 4.25
C SER A 542 -10.55 1.74 5.06
N PRO A 543 -9.36 2.00 4.48
CA PRO A 543 -8.13 2.16 5.24
C PRO A 543 -8.37 3.04 6.46
N PRO A 544 -7.71 2.78 7.60
CA PRO A 544 -7.91 3.60 8.79
C PRO A 544 -7.69 5.08 8.44
N LEU A 545 -8.73 5.90 8.58
CA LEU A 545 -8.59 7.33 8.42
C LEU A 545 -7.99 7.85 9.73
N LYS A 546 -6.68 8.04 9.77
CA LYS A 546 -6.04 8.89 10.77
C LYS A 546 -6.66 10.30 10.64
N GLN A 547 -7.71 10.59 11.42
CA GLN A 547 -8.29 11.92 11.55
C GLN A 547 -7.20 12.86 12.09
N TYR A 548 -6.54 13.58 11.18
CA TYR A 548 -5.75 14.73 11.53
C TYR A 548 -6.44 15.96 10.96
N GLN A 549 -6.74 16.91 11.84
CA GLN A 549 -7.24 18.23 11.49
C GLN A 549 -6.27 18.87 10.49
N GLY A 550 -6.65 18.88 9.22
CA GLY A 550 -6.01 19.73 8.23
C GLY A 550 -6.31 21.18 8.61
N GLN A 551 -5.36 21.84 9.27
CA GLN A 551 -5.24 23.28 9.10
C GLN A 551 -4.83 23.50 7.65
N TYR A 552 -5.80 23.86 6.82
CA TYR A 552 -5.52 24.62 5.60
C TYR A 552 -4.71 25.85 6.05
N LEU A 553 -3.42 25.84 5.78
CA LEU A 553 -2.60 27.05 5.79
C LEU A 553 -3.10 27.89 4.61
N ASP A 554 -3.90 28.89 4.95
CA ASP A 554 -4.29 29.95 4.04
C ASP A 554 -3.03 30.71 3.60
N LEU A 555 -2.55 30.41 2.39
CA LEU A 555 -1.32 30.96 1.80
C LEU A 555 -1.54 32.36 1.20
N THR A 556 -2.48 33.16 1.73
CA THR A 556 -2.77 34.50 1.21
C THR A 556 -3.00 35.56 2.29
N ALA A 557 -2.03 35.79 3.17
CA ALA A 557 -1.94 37.05 3.90
C ALA A 557 -0.50 37.28 4.39
N ASP A 558 0.32 37.94 3.58
CA ASP A 558 1.29 38.96 4.02
C ASP A 558 2.09 39.44 2.79
N VAL A 559 1.44 40.27 1.98
CA VAL A 559 2.13 41.19 1.08
C VAL A 559 1.89 42.59 1.64
N ALA A 560 2.78 43.05 2.52
CA ALA A 560 2.87 44.45 2.89
C ALA A 560 3.84 45.17 1.92
N PRO A 561 3.45 46.29 1.30
CA PRO A 561 4.27 46.97 0.31
C PRO A 561 5.35 47.85 0.95
N TYR A 562 6.52 47.90 0.30
CA TYR A 562 7.59 48.84 0.60
C TYR A 562 7.16 50.30 0.40
N SER A 563 7.46 51.17 1.37
CA SER A 563 7.59 52.62 1.15
C SER A 563 8.81 53.18 1.87
N TRP A 564 9.65 53.90 1.13
CA TRP A 564 10.87 54.58 1.56
C TRP A 564 10.58 55.90 2.31
N SER A 565 11.31 56.22 3.39
CA SER A 565 11.92 57.57 3.62
C SER A 565 12.71 57.71 4.95
N CYS A 566 13.97 58.12 4.78
CA CYS A 566 14.82 59.09 5.53
C CYS A 566 14.89 59.17 7.08
N LEU A 567 16.07 58.77 7.58
CA LEU A 567 16.97 59.31 8.63
C LEU A 567 16.55 60.43 9.65
N SER A 568 16.75 60.08 10.95
CA SER A 568 17.31 60.84 12.12
C SER A 568 16.41 61.75 13.00
N PRO A 569 16.73 61.98 14.33
CA PRO A 569 17.25 61.09 15.39
C PRO A 569 16.47 61.32 16.76
N PRO A 570 16.99 61.13 18.01
CA PRO A 570 16.27 60.42 19.09
C PRO A 570 15.71 61.30 20.24
N SER A 571 15.03 60.62 21.18
CA SER A 571 14.65 61.03 22.57
C SER A 571 13.23 61.59 22.80
N LEU A 572 12.44 60.91 23.64
CA LEU A 572 12.13 61.31 25.03
C LEU A 572 11.03 60.42 25.64
N SER A 573 11.02 60.42 26.96
CA SER A 573 10.37 59.51 27.89
C SER A 573 8.90 59.81 28.19
N SER A 574 8.29 58.80 28.83
CA SER A 574 7.30 58.86 29.92
C SER A 574 5.90 59.41 29.65
N SER A 575 4.94 58.51 29.93
CA SER A 575 3.64 58.75 30.59
C SER A 575 2.69 59.73 29.92
N PHE A 576 1.54 59.26 29.44
CA PHE A 576 0.21 59.88 29.61
C PHE A 576 -0.81 59.07 28.80
N MET A 577 -1.76 58.42 29.49
CA MET A 577 -3.18 58.24 29.07
C MET A 577 -3.84 57.10 29.87
N ASP A 578 -3.86 57.25 31.19
CA ASP A 578 -4.95 56.74 32.03
C ASP A 578 -5.72 57.97 32.52
N SER A 579 -6.81 58.30 31.82
CA SER A 579 -8.03 58.92 32.37
C SER A 579 -8.83 59.54 31.22
N LEU A 580 -9.98 58.94 30.91
CA LEU A 580 -11.26 59.66 30.84
C LEU A 580 -12.36 58.61 30.67
N GLN A 581 -12.84 58.21 31.84
CA GLN A 581 -14.03 57.41 32.09
C GLN A 581 -15.29 58.08 31.54
N ASP A 582 -16.21 57.22 31.10
CA ASP A 582 -17.64 57.24 31.42
C ASP A 582 -18.27 58.59 31.71
N SER A 583 -19.16 59.03 30.81
CA SER A 583 -20.54 59.46 31.11
C SER A 583 -21.09 60.29 29.96
N MET A 584 -21.99 59.73 29.15
CA MET A 584 -23.31 60.31 28.82
C MET A 584 -23.95 59.53 27.67
N SER A 585 -24.88 58.65 28.06
CA SER A 585 -26.06 58.31 27.29
C SER A 585 -26.82 59.55 26.80
N VAL A 586 -27.58 59.39 25.71
CA VAL A 586 -28.73 60.20 25.22
C VAL A 586 -28.45 60.93 23.89
N LEU A 587 -28.76 60.29 22.75
CA LEU A 587 -29.86 60.67 21.83
C LEU A 587 -29.82 59.92 20.48
N THR A 588 -30.97 59.32 20.18
CA THR A 588 -31.48 58.84 18.90
C THR A 588 -31.76 59.98 17.89
N HIS A 589 -31.88 59.58 16.61
CA HIS A 589 -32.21 60.34 15.38
C HIS A 589 -30.99 61.04 14.74
N ARG A 590 -30.55 60.66 13.53
CA ARG A 590 -31.28 60.40 12.28
C ARG A 590 -30.53 59.45 11.37
#